data_AF-A0A6N6LIQ1-F1
#
_entry.id   AF-A0A6N6LIQ1-F1
#
_cell.length_a   1.000
_cell.length_b   1.000
_cell.length_c   1.000
_cell.angle_alpha   90.00
_cell.angle_beta   90.00
_cell.angle_gamma   90.00
#
_symmetry.space_group_name_H-M   'P 1'
#
loop_
_entity.id
_entity.type
_entity.pdbx_description
1 polymer ?
#
loop_
_entity_poly.entity_id
_entity_poly.type
_entity_poly.pdbx_seq_one_letter_code
_entity_poly.pdbx_strand_id
1 'polypeptide(L)'
;MTTHHPLYETRYGGVDQTVPEITTTLIDQLLTHRSVRAFRPDPVSDAQLGAMIAAAQSAASSSNLQVWSVVAVRDQATRDQLAEFAGNQVHVRKAPLQLVWLADLSRLAHIAAAEARPSEALDYTEMFLVGVIDAALAAQNAVAAAESMGLSTVYIGGMRNRPEDVARVLNLPPKTFAVFGMCVGHEDEARPASVKPRLPQSAVLHHERYSTDQAAAIADYNAAMARFYEAQQMDVKGTWAVHSAKRVAGPASLSGRDRLVEALKQRGFALK
;
A
#
# COMPACT_ATOMS: atom_id res chain seq x y z
N MET A 1 25.51 -7.52 26.15
CA MET A 1 25.80 -6.41 25.23
C MET A 1 24.84 -6.55 24.06
N THR A 2 23.77 -5.77 24.05
CA THR A 2 22.81 -5.72 22.95
C THR A 2 23.54 -5.21 21.70
N THR A 3 23.73 -6.09 20.72
CA THR A 3 24.25 -5.72 19.41
C THR A 3 23.19 -4.88 18.72
N HIS A 4 23.33 -3.55 18.77
CA HIS A 4 22.49 -2.63 18.02
C HIS A 4 22.74 -2.83 16.52
N HIS A 5 21.87 -3.59 15.85
CA HIS A 5 21.88 -3.66 14.39
C HIS A 5 21.30 -2.34 13.84
N PRO A 6 22.07 -1.53 13.08
CA PRO A 6 21.68 -0.16 12.72
C PRO A 6 20.30 -0.05 12.04
N LEU A 7 19.90 -1.09 11.28
CA LEU A 7 18.58 -1.14 10.64
C LEU A 7 17.43 -1.24 11.65
N TYR A 8 17.59 -1.98 12.74
CA TYR A 8 16.57 -2.12 13.78
C TYR A 8 16.45 -0.81 14.58
N GLU A 9 17.58 -0.20 14.92
CA GLU A 9 17.61 1.09 15.61
C GLU A 9 16.87 2.16 14.78
N THR A 10 17.16 2.23 13.48
CA THR A 10 16.47 3.14 12.56
C THR A 10 14.97 2.81 12.43
N ARG A 11 14.63 1.51 12.28
CA ARG A 11 13.25 1.05 12.09
C ARG A 11 12.35 1.33 13.29
N TYR A 12 12.89 1.29 14.51
CA TYR A 12 12.13 1.52 15.74
C TYR A 12 12.45 2.86 16.41
N GLY A 13 13.25 3.71 15.76
CA GLY A 13 13.55 5.07 16.23
C GLY A 13 14.29 5.10 17.58
N GLY A 14 15.20 4.15 17.80
CA GLY A 14 16.02 4.03 19.01
C GLY A 14 15.28 3.53 20.26
N VAL A 15 14.04 3.05 20.12
CA VAL A 15 13.36 2.31 21.20
C VAL A 15 14.06 0.96 21.36
N ASP A 16 14.33 0.56 22.60
CA ASP A 16 14.95 -0.74 22.89
C ASP A 16 14.04 -1.86 22.38
N GLN A 17 14.61 -2.76 21.57
CA GLN A 17 13.91 -3.88 20.94
C GLN A 17 14.83 -5.08 20.91
N THR A 18 14.24 -6.27 21.05
CA THR A 18 14.97 -7.53 20.80
C THR A 18 15.42 -7.56 19.35
N VAL A 19 16.73 -7.52 19.12
CA VAL A 19 17.33 -7.71 17.81
C VAL A 19 17.56 -9.20 17.61
N PRO A 20 16.96 -9.84 16.60
CA PRO A 20 17.18 -11.26 16.33
C PRO A 20 18.61 -11.48 15.80
N GLU A 21 19.18 -12.63 16.14
CA GLU A 21 20.49 -13.06 15.59
C GLU A 21 20.40 -13.47 14.11
N ILE A 22 19.19 -13.75 13.63
CA ILE A 22 18.93 -14.18 12.24
C ILE A 22 18.65 -12.96 11.37
N THR A 23 19.51 -12.75 10.38
CA THR A 23 19.27 -11.80 9.28
C THR A 23 19.61 -12.41 7.92
N THR A 24 19.05 -11.85 6.85
CA THR A 24 19.34 -12.18 5.45
C THR A 24 19.29 -10.89 4.63
N THR A 25 19.87 -10.89 3.44
CA THR A 25 19.81 -9.74 2.51
C THR A 25 18.38 -9.26 2.27
N LEU A 26 17.41 -10.19 2.18
CA LEU A 26 16.00 -9.84 2.00
C LEU A 26 15.42 -9.16 3.25
N ILE A 27 15.75 -9.65 4.45
CA ILE A 27 15.31 -9.03 5.71
C ILE A 27 15.87 -7.62 5.81
N ASP A 28 17.16 -7.44 5.57
CA ASP A 28 17.82 -6.13 5.60
C ASP A 28 17.18 -5.18 4.58
N GLN A 29 16.94 -5.64 3.35
CA GLN A 29 16.28 -4.85 2.33
C GLN A 29 14.88 -4.40 2.78
N LEU A 30 14.05 -5.30 3.30
CA LEU A 30 12.71 -4.97 3.81
C LEU A 30 12.77 -3.97 4.98
N LEU A 31 13.78 -4.07 5.85
CA LEU A 31 14.00 -3.14 6.95
C LEU A 31 14.44 -1.75 6.49
N THR A 32 15.01 -1.60 5.29
CA THR A 32 15.37 -0.29 4.71
C THR A 32 14.21 0.43 4.00
N HIS A 33 13.04 -0.23 3.85
CA HIS A 33 11.89 0.34 3.13
C HIS A 33 11.50 1.73 3.66
N ARG A 34 11.34 2.66 2.72
CA ARG A 34 10.84 4.02 2.92
C ARG A 34 10.03 4.44 1.71
N SER A 35 8.89 5.08 1.95
CA SER A 35 8.05 5.54 0.84
C SER A 35 8.58 6.84 0.25
N VAL A 36 9.01 6.79 -1.00
CA VAL A 36 9.57 7.93 -1.74
C VAL A 36 8.46 8.74 -2.41
N ARG A 37 8.54 10.07 -2.33
CA ARG A 37 7.56 10.99 -2.93
C ARG A 37 8.21 12.05 -3.83
N ALA A 38 9.52 11.99 -4.02
CA ALA A 38 10.25 12.80 -4.97
C ALA A 38 10.91 11.85 -5.97
N PHE A 39 10.52 11.96 -7.24
CA PHE A 39 10.95 11.05 -8.29
C PHE A 39 11.65 11.83 -9.39
N ARG A 40 12.70 11.24 -9.93
CA ARG A 40 13.32 11.69 -11.17
C ARG A 40 12.44 11.35 -12.39
N PRO A 41 12.60 12.06 -13.53
CA PRO A 41 11.81 11.79 -14.73
C PRO A 41 12.23 10.52 -15.48
N ASP A 42 13.34 9.89 -15.09
CA ASP A 42 13.87 8.67 -15.70
C ASP A 42 12.79 7.57 -15.77
N PRO A 43 12.57 6.95 -16.95
CA PRO A 43 11.51 5.96 -17.11
C PRO A 43 11.84 4.64 -16.38
N VAL A 44 10.82 4.00 -15.84
CA VAL A 44 10.91 2.58 -15.45
C VAL A 44 10.85 1.74 -16.72
N SER A 45 11.89 0.96 -17.00
CA SER A 45 11.99 0.11 -18.20
C SER A 45 10.94 -1.01 -18.21
N ASP A 46 10.65 -1.55 -19.39
CA ASP A 46 9.74 -2.70 -19.54
C ASP A 46 10.31 -3.97 -18.90
N ALA A 47 11.64 -4.13 -18.90
CA ALA A 47 12.31 -5.22 -18.22
C ALA A 47 12.10 -5.15 -16.69
N GLN A 48 12.26 -3.97 -16.09
CA GLN A 48 11.97 -3.75 -14.67
C GLN A 48 10.48 -3.97 -14.36
N LEU A 49 9.58 -3.47 -15.21
CA LEU A 49 8.15 -3.71 -15.05
C LEU A 49 7.83 -5.21 -15.10
N GLY A 50 8.33 -5.93 -16.11
CA GLY A 50 8.15 -7.37 -16.25
C GLY A 50 8.66 -8.13 -15.02
N ALA A 51 9.84 -7.78 -14.50
CA ALA A 51 10.40 -8.38 -13.30
C ALA A 51 9.52 -8.13 -12.05
N MET A 52 9.01 -6.91 -11.86
CA MET A 52 8.07 -6.60 -10.78
C MET A 52 6.79 -7.42 -10.88
N ILE A 53 6.22 -7.57 -12.09
CA ILE A 53 4.99 -8.35 -12.30
C ILE A 53 5.23 -9.83 -12.07
N ALA A 54 6.36 -10.40 -12.53
CA ALA A 54 6.69 -11.79 -12.25
C ALA A 54 6.81 -12.07 -10.74
N ALA A 55 7.46 -11.17 -9.99
CA ALA A 55 7.54 -11.26 -8.54
C ALA A 55 6.14 -11.15 -7.88
N ALA A 56 5.31 -10.24 -8.36
CA ALA A 56 3.93 -10.08 -7.90
C ALA A 56 3.08 -11.34 -8.11
N GLN A 57 3.18 -11.96 -9.30
CA GLN A 57 2.51 -13.22 -9.65
C GLN A 57 2.99 -14.41 -8.82
N SER A 58 4.17 -14.33 -8.21
CA SER A 58 4.72 -15.35 -7.34
C SER A 58 4.21 -15.27 -5.90
N ALA A 59 3.36 -14.29 -5.57
CA ALA A 59 2.71 -14.20 -4.27
C ALA A 59 1.68 -15.33 -4.09
N ALA A 60 1.44 -15.73 -2.83
CA ALA A 60 0.35 -16.64 -2.52
C ALA A 60 -1.01 -16.04 -2.96
N SER A 61 -1.89 -16.89 -3.48
CA SER A 61 -3.25 -16.52 -3.91
C SER A 61 -4.25 -17.51 -3.33
N SER A 62 -5.34 -17.00 -2.77
CA SER A 62 -6.38 -17.84 -2.15
C SER A 62 -6.95 -18.81 -3.17
N SER A 63 -6.86 -20.12 -2.87
CA SER A 63 -7.29 -21.21 -3.76
C SER A 63 -6.72 -21.12 -5.19
N ASN A 64 -5.59 -20.43 -5.38
CA ASN A 64 -5.00 -20.12 -6.68
C ASN A 64 -5.98 -19.42 -7.66
N LEU A 65 -6.97 -18.69 -7.14
CA LEU A 65 -7.98 -18.01 -7.95
C LEU A 65 -7.45 -16.77 -8.67
N GLN A 66 -6.33 -16.22 -8.17
CA GLN A 66 -5.61 -15.08 -8.74
C GLN A 66 -6.53 -13.87 -8.96
N VAL A 67 -7.40 -13.53 -8.01
CA VAL A 67 -8.47 -12.52 -8.13
C VAL A 67 -7.97 -11.08 -7.98
N TRP A 68 -6.87 -10.78 -8.66
CA TRP A 68 -6.26 -9.48 -8.74
C TRP A 68 -5.81 -9.16 -10.17
N SER A 69 -5.70 -7.88 -10.46
CA SER A 69 -5.14 -7.33 -11.71
C SER A 69 -4.33 -6.08 -11.39
N VAL A 70 -3.50 -5.63 -12.32
CA VAL A 70 -2.77 -4.35 -12.21
C VAL A 70 -2.77 -3.61 -13.54
N VAL A 71 -3.02 -2.31 -13.49
CA VAL A 71 -2.95 -1.42 -14.66
C VAL A 71 -1.70 -0.56 -14.56
N ALA A 72 -0.81 -0.66 -15.55
CA ALA A 72 0.36 0.20 -15.67
C ALA A 72 0.02 1.46 -16.46
N VAL A 73 0.18 2.62 -15.83
CA VAL A 73 -0.13 3.94 -16.41
C VAL A 73 1.14 4.76 -16.54
N ARG A 74 1.55 5.04 -17.77
CA ARG A 74 2.68 5.92 -18.13
C ARG A 74 2.23 7.23 -18.78
N ASP A 75 1.08 7.22 -19.44
CA ASP A 75 0.51 8.40 -20.09
C ASP A 75 0.36 9.57 -19.08
N GLN A 76 0.84 10.76 -19.46
CA GLN A 76 0.86 11.91 -18.56
C GLN A 76 -0.56 12.41 -18.28
N ALA A 77 -1.43 12.45 -19.29
CA ALA A 77 -2.80 12.94 -19.11
C ALA A 77 -3.61 12.05 -18.14
N THR A 78 -3.41 10.73 -18.22
CA THR A 78 -4.02 9.78 -17.29
C THR A 78 -3.46 9.94 -15.88
N ARG A 79 -2.12 10.08 -15.72
CA ARG A 79 -1.49 10.34 -14.42
C ARG A 79 -1.96 11.65 -13.78
N ASP A 80 -2.18 12.67 -14.62
CA ASP A 80 -2.70 13.96 -14.19
C ASP A 80 -4.10 13.86 -13.58
N GLN A 81 -4.99 13.07 -14.21
CA GLN A 81 -6.34 12.78 -13.69
C GLN A 81 -6.29 11.93 -12.42
N LEU A 82 -5.48 10.87 -12.39
CA LEU A 82 -5.30 10.05 -11.19
C LEU A 82 -4.77 10.86 -10.00
N ALA A 83 -3.88 11.82 -10.24
CA ALA A 83 -3.38 12.72 -9.22
C ALA A 83 -4.49 13.61 -8.65
N GLU A 84 -5.36 14.17 -9.51
CA GLU A 84 -6.55 14.92 -9.09
C GLU A 84 -7.45 14.05 -8.20
N PHE A 85 -7.79 12.84 -8.66
CA PHE A 85 -8.69 11.93 -7.94
C PHE A 85 -8.10 11.50 -6.60
N ALA A 86 -6.78 11.35 -6.52
CA ALA A 86 -6.05 11.00 -5.31
C ALA A 86 -5.79 12.19 -4.37
N GLY A 87 -6.44 13.34 -4.56
CA GLY A 87 -6.29 14.52 -3.68
C GLY A 87 -5.10 15.40 -4.05
N ASN A 88 -4.83 15.56 -5.34
CA ASN A 88 -3.76 16.40 -5.90
C ASN A 88 -2.35 16.05 -5.40
N GLN A 89 -2.10 14.77 -5.15
CA GLN A 89 -0.78 14.29 -4.73
C GLN A 89 0.24 14.44 -5.85
N VAL A 90 1.17 15.39 -5.73
CA VAL A 90 2.16 15.75 -6.76
C VAL A 90 2.98 14.56 -7.24
N HIS A 91 3.31 13.62 -6.36
CA HIS A 91 4.09 12.44 -6.72
C HIS A 91 3.34 11.45 -7.63
N VAL A 92 2.00 11.41 -7.56
CA VAL A 92 1.17 10.64 -8.52
C VAL A 92 1.35 11.20 -9.94
N ARG A 93 1.48 12.52 -10.04
CA ARG A 93 1.70 13.23 -11.31
C ARG A 93 3.11 13.06 -11.85
N LYS A 94 4.11 13.07 -10.95
CA LYS A 94 5.53 13.16 -11.29
C LYS A 94 6.22 11.81 -11.45
N ALA A 95 5.81 10.77 -10.73
CA ALA A 95 6.44 9.46 -10.86
C ALA A 95 6.21 8.92 -12.29
N PRO A 96 7.24 8.36 -12.94
CA PRO A 96 7.20 7.93 -14.35
C PRO A 96 6.22 6.78 -14.60
N LEU A 97 5.87 6.01 -13.56
CA LEU A 97 4.96 4.88 -13.64
C LEU A 97 3.98 4.91 -12.45
N GLN A 98 2.69 4.77 -12.74
CA GLN A 98 1.68 4.37 -11.75
C GLN A 98 1.25 2.93 -12.01
N LEU A 99 1.27 2.10 -10.98
CA LEU A 99 0.63 0.79 -10.97
C LEU A 99 -0.66 0.88 -10.15
N VAL A 100 -1.81 0.62 -10.76
CA VAL A 100 -3.11 0.62 -10.08
C VAL A 100 -3.55 -0.81 -9.85
N TRP A 101 -3.50 -1.24 -8.59
CA TRP A 101 -3.73 -2.62 -8.17
C TRP A 101 -5.21 -2.83 -7.85
N LEU A 102 -5.76 -3.89 -8.42
CA LEU A 102 -7.19 -4.14 -8.46
C LEU A 102 -7.54 -5.42 -7.71
N ALA A 103 -8.62 -5.38 -6.93
CA ALA A 103 -9.41 -6.57 -6.69
C ALA A 103 -10.20 -6.85 -7.98
N ASP A 104 -10.02 -8.01 -8.58
CA ASP A 104 -10.58 -8.37 -9.89
C ASP A 104 -11.34 -9.69 -9.82
N LEU A 105 -12.65 -9.57 -9.62
CA LEU A 105 -13.60 -10.68 -9.73
C LEU A 105 -14.22 -10.76 -11.12
N SER A 106 -13.92 -9.79 -11.99
CA SER A 106 -14.43 -9.76 -13.36
C SER A 106 -13.90 -10.96 -14.14
N ARG A 107 -12.61 -11.29 -13.98
CA ARG A 107 -12.02 -12.46 -14.65
C ARG A 107 -12.79 -13.76 -14.35
N LEU A 108 -13.08 -14.03 -13.07
CA LEU A 108 -13.82 -15.24 -12.70
C LEU A 108 -15.28 -15.21 -13.16
N ALA A 109 -15.91 -14.04 -13.18
CA ALA A 109 -17.27 -13.91 -13.71
C ALA A 109 -17.32 -14.30 -15.21
N HIS A 110 -16.33 -13.85 -16.00
CA HIS A 110 -16.22 -14.22 -17.41
C HIS A 110 -15.93 -15.72 -17.58
N ILE A 111 -15.04 -16.30 -16.78
CA ILE A 111 -14.74 -17.73 -16.81
C ILE A 111 -15.99 -18.55 -16.48
N ALA A 112 -16.71 -18.21 -15.40
CA ALA A 112 -17.93 -18.92 -15.01
C ALA A 112 -19.00 -18.84 -16.11
N ALA A 113 -19.18 -17.67 -16.73
CA ALA A 113 -20.09 -17.51 -17.86
C ALA A 113 -19.70 -18.35 -19.08
N ALA A 114 -18.41 -18.38 -19.43
CA ALA A 114 -17.89 -19.17 -20.55
C ALA A 114 -18.07 -20.68 -20.33
N GLU A 115 -17.94 -21.13 -19.08
CA GLU A 115 -18.15 -22.52 -18.66
C GLU A 115 -19.64 -22.86 -18.37
N ALA A 116 -20.57 -21.91 -18.62
CA ALA A 116 -21.99 -22.03 -18.30
C ALA A 116 -22.26 -22.46 -16.83
N ARG A 117 -21.49 -21.90 -15.89
CA ARG A 117 -21.58 -22.16 -14.45
C ARG A 117 -22.15 -20.96 -13.66
N PRO A 118 -22.84 -21.23 -12.54
CA PRO A 118 -23.22 -20.20 -11.57
C PRO A 118 -21.98 -19.46 -11.00
N SER A 119 -22.18 -18.21 -10.57
CA SER A 119 -21.10 -17.34 -10.04
C SER A 119 -21.54 -16.47 -8.85
N GLU A 120 -22.63 -16.83 -8.19
CA GLU A 120 -23.22 -16.10 -7.06
C GLU A 120 -22.27 -15.99 -5.87
N ALA A 121 -21.26 -16.87 -5.76
CA ALA A 121 -20.19 -16.72 -4.78
C ALA A 121 -19.47 -15.36 -4.90
N LEU A 122 -19.33 -14.82 -6.12
CA LEU A 122 -18.71 -13.52 -6.39
C LEU A 122 -19.53 -12.32 -5.88
N ASP A 123 -20.72 -12.54 -5.34
CA ASP A 123 -21.54 -11.50 -4.73
C ASP A 123 -21.30 -11.34 -3.22
N TYR A 124 -20.70 -12.34 -2.58
CA TYR A 124 -20.45 -12.32 -1.14
C TYR A 124 -19.24 -11.46 -0.83
N THR A 125 -19.32 -10.77 0.32
CA THR A 125 -18.24 -9.93 0.85
C THR A 125 -16.91 -10.69 0.94
N GLU A 126 -16.96 -12.00 1.18
CA GLU A 126 -15.82 -12.90 1.16
C GLU A 126 -14.97 -12.75 -0.10
N MET A 127 -15.58 -12.87 -1.29
CA MET A 127 -14.82 -12.81 -2.55
C MET A 127 -14.21 -11.42 -2.78
N PHE A 128 -14.85 -10.36 -2.30
CA PHE A 128 -14.24 -9.03 -2.33
C PHE A 128 -13.01 -8.94 -1.41
N LEU A 129 -13.09 -9.50 -0.19
CA LEU A 129 -11.95 -9.56 0.72
C LEU A 129 -10.79 -10.38 0.14
N VAL A 130 -11.08 -11.54 -0.47
CA VAL A 130 -10.07 -12.35 -1.17
C VAL A 130 -9.37 -11.51 -2.25
N GLY A 131 -10.11 -10.80 -3.10
CA GLY A 131 -9.53 -9.94 -4.13
C GLY A 131 -8.65 -8.81 -3.58
N VAL A 132 -9.06 -8.20 -2.46
CA VAL A 132 -8.27 -7.16 -1.79
C VAL A 132 -6.97 -7.72 -1.21
N ILE A 133 -7.03 -8.91 -0.57
CA ILE A 133 -5.86 -9.57 0.03
C ILE A 133 -4.88 -10.00 -1.06
N ASP A 134 -5.34 -10.69 -2.09
CA ASP A 134 -4.50 -11.13 -3.21
C ASP A 134 -3.78 -9.94 -3.88
N ALA A 135 -4.49 -8.84 -4.12
CA ALA A 135 -3.89 -7.62 -4.67
C ALA A 135 -2.83 -7.00 -3.76
N ALA A 136 -3.05 -7.02 -2.43
CA ALA A 136 -2.09 -6.51 -1.45
C ALA A 136 -0.81 -7.36 -1.37
N LEU A 137 -0.94 -8.69 -1.38
CA LEU A 137 0.19 -9.61 -1.38
C LEU A 137 1.03 -9.47 -2.65
N ALA A 138 0.37 -9.47 -3.82
CA ALA A 138 1.02 -9.29 -5.11
C ALA A 138 1.75 -7.93 -5.18
N ALA A 139 1.10 -6.85 -4.74
CA ALA A 139 1.71 -5.52 -4.73
C ALA A 139 2.93 -5.45 -3.80
N GLN A 140 2.90 -6.08 -2.63
CA GLN A 140 4.02 -6.04 -1.70
C GLN A 140 5.24 -6.81 -2.22
N ASN A 141 5.03 -7.93 -2.94
CA ASN A 141 6.11 -8.58 -3.68
C ASN A 141 6.70 -7.67 -4.78
N ALA A 142 5.85 -6.93 -5.51
CA ALA A 142 6.32 -5.95 -6.49
C ALA A 142 7.16 -4.83 -5.85
N VAL A 143 6.80 -4.36 -4.65
CA VAL A 143 7.62 -3.38 -3.89
C VAL A 143 8.99 -3.95 -3.58
N ALA A 144 9.07 -5.17 -3.04
CA ALA A 144 10.34 -5.80 -2.73
C ALA A 144 11.21 -5.98 -3.99
N ALA A 145 10.61 -6.38 -5.12
CA ALA A 145 11.32 -6.49 -6.39
C ALA A 145 11.77 -5.12 -6.94
N ALA A 146 10.92 -4.08 -6.85
CA ALA A 146 11.27 -2.74 -7.28
C ALA A 146 12.50 -2.22 -6.51
N GLU A 147 12.47 -2.34 -5.18
CA GLU A 147 13.53 -1.85 -4.31
C GLU A 147 14.84 -2.64 -4.48
N SER A 148 14.79 -3.93 -4.79
CA SER A 148 15.99 -4.73 -5.07
C SER A 148 16.68 -4.32 -6.38
N MET A 149 15.93 -3.72 -7.30
CA MET A 149 16.44 -3.17 -8.55
C MET A 149 16.81 -1.68 -8.46
N GLY A 150 16.83 -1.10 -7.25
CA GLY A 150 17.16 0.31 -7.02
C GLY A 150 16.04 1.28 -7.40
N LEU A 151 14.82 0.79 -7.66
CA LEU A 151 13.64 1.65 -7.80
C LEU A 151 13.08 1.98 -6.42
N SER A 152 12.22 2.98 -6.38
CA SER A 152 11.54 3.45 -5.19
C SER A 152 10.04 3.49 -5.40
N THR A 153 9.29 3.32 -4.32
CA THR A 153 7.83 3.19 -4.38
C THR A 153 7.09 4.02 -3.33
N VAL A 154 5.81 4.30 -3.60
CA VAL A 154 4.85 4.73 -2.57
C VAL A 154 3.44 4.28 -2.95
N TYR A 155 2.74 3.67 -2.00
CA TYR A 155 1.32 3.33 -2.13
C TYR A 155 0.43 4.58 -2.08
N ILE A 156 -0.61 4.57 -2.92
CA ILE A 156 -1.58 5.66 -3.10
C ILE A 156 -2.97 5.15 -2.73
N GLY A 157 -3.29 5.15 -1.43
CA GLY A 157 -4.64 4.86 -0.95
C GLY A 157 -5.69 5.90 -1.40
N GLY A 158 -5.25 7.05 -1.91
CA GLY A 158 -6.09 8.10 -2.46
C GLY A 158 -6.87 7.68 -3.70
N MET A 159 -6.50 6.59 -4.38
CA MET A 159 -7.29 6.02 -5.49
C MET A 159 -8.72 5.65 -5.07
N ARG A 160 -8.97 5.50 -3.76
CA ARG A 160 -10.29 5.23 -3.21
C ARG A 160 -11.13 6.49 -2.94
N ASN A 161 -10.59 7.69 -3.08
CA ASN A 161 -11.33 8.93 -2.81
C ASN A 161 -12.44 9.18 -3.85
N ARG A 162 -12.19 8.84 -5.13
CA ARG A 162 -13.13 8.95 -6.25
C ARG A 162 -13.11 7.65 -7.08
N PRO A 163 -13.60 6.53 -6.52
CA PRO A 163 -13.39 5.20 -7.09
C PRO A 163 -14.09 5.02 -8.44
N GLU A 164 -15.22 5.67 -8.68
CA GLU A 164 -15.92 5.64 -9.97
C GLU A 164 -15.15 6.36 -11.08
N ASP A 165 -14.52 7.49 -10.75
CA ASP A 165 -13.70 8.24 -11.71
C ASP A 165 -12.42 7.48 -12.06
N VAL A 166 -11.79 6.83 -11.07
CA VAL A 166 -10.65 5.93 -11.30
C VAL A 166 -11.08 4.76 -12.19
N ALA A 167 -12.23 4.15 -11.93
CA ALA A 167 -12.74 3.07 -12.78
C ALA A 167 -13.00 3.53 -14.22
N ARG A 168 -13.59 4.72 -14.40
CA ARG A 168 -13.88 5.31 -15.71
C ARG A 168 -12.61 5.63 -16.49
N VAL A 169 -11.64 6.32 -15.90
CA VAL A 169 -10.42 6.72 -16.61
C VAL A 169 -9.56 5.52 -17.01
N LEU A 170 -9.58 4.44 -16.21
CA LEU A 170 -8.84 3.21 -16.51
C LEU A 170 -9.67 2.18 -17.30
N ASN A 171 -10.89 2.53 -17.70
CA ASN A 171 -11.81 1.64 -18.42
C ASN A 171 -12.01 0.28 -17.72
N LEU A 172 -12.21 0.30 -16.40
CA LEU A 172 -12.33 -0.91 -15.61
C LEU A 172 -13.72 -1.57 -15.80
N PRO A 173 -13.81 -2.89 -16.01
CA PRO A 173 -15.08 -3.58 -16.14
C PRO A 173 -15.78 -3.73 -14.77
N PRO A 174 -17.10 -4.02 -14.72
CA PRO A 174 -17.79 -4.38 -13.48
C PRO A 174 -17.07 -5.52 -12.74
N LYS A 175 -17.27 -5.57 -11.41
CA LYS A 175 -16.61 -6.48 -10.47
C LYS A 175 -15.08 -6.30 -10.41
N THR A 176 -14.61 -5.07 -10.65
CA THR A 176 -13.23 -4.64 -10.36
C THR A 176 -13.21 -3.39 -9.48
N PHE A 177 -12.19 -3.28 -8.65
CA PHE A 177 -12.02 -2.15 -7.74
C PHE A 177 -10.54 -1.81 -7.52
N ALA A 178 -10.18 -0.54 -7.67
CA ALA A 178 -8.82 -0.07 -7.40
C ALA A 178 -8.55 0.00 -5.88
N VAL A 179 -7.84 -1.00 -5.36
CA VAL A 179 -7.51 -1.11 -3.93
C VAL A 179 -6.57 0.03 -3.53
N PHE A 180 -5.56 0.28 -4.34
CA PHE A 180 -4.63 1.40 -4.23
C PHE A 180 -3.85 1.60 -5.53
N GLY A 181 -3.30 2.81 -5.71
CA GLY A 181 -2.23 3.04 -6.68
C GLY A 181 -0.86 2.78 -6.06
N MET A 182 0.18 2.81 -6.88
CA MET A 182 1.57 2.73 -6.48
C MET A 182 2.41 3.53 -7.47
N CYS A 183 3.05 4.59 -6.99
CA CYS A 183 4.07 5.28 -7.76
C CYS A 183 5.33 4.43 -7.78
N VAL A 184 5.98 4.30 -8.94
CA VAL A 184 7.27 3.64 -9.11
C VAL A 184 8.20 4.53 -9.93
N GLY A 185 9.45 4.65 -9.51
CA GLY A 185 10.47 5.40 -10.24
C GLY A 185 11.79 5.47 -9.49
N HIS A 186 12.72 6.25 -10.00
CA HIS A 186 13.99 6.53 -9.33
C HIS A 186 13.82 7.68 -8.33
N GLU A 187 14.36 7.52 -7.12
CA GLU A 187 14.35 8.58 -6.11
C GLU A 187 15.11 9.82 -6.60
N ASP A 188 14.56 10.99 -6.32
CA ASP A 188 15.25 12.27 -6.46
C ASP A 188 16.11 12.51 -5.21
N GLU A 189 17.42 12.24 -5.33
CA GLU A 189 18.39 12.34 -4.23
C GLU A 189 18.51 13.77 -3.65
N ALA A 190 18.04 14.80 -4.36
CA ALA A 190 17.96 16.15 -3.80
C ALA A 190 16.89 16.30 -2.73
N ARG A 191 15.94 15.35 -2.65
CA ARG A 191 14.83 15.32 -1.68
C ARG A 191 14.63 13.88 -1.19
N PRO A 192 15.61 13.33 -0.45
CA PRO A 192 15.59 11.93 -0.06
C PRO A 192 14.47 11.65 0.96
N ALA A 193 13.93 10.45 0.90
CA ALA A 193 13.02 9.93 1.91
C ALA A 193 13.80 9.28 3.07
N SER A 194 13.22 9.33 4.26
CA SER A 194 13.78 8.70 5.45
C SER A 194 12.95 7.50 5.91
N VAL A 195 13.61 6.52 6.51
CA VAL A 195 12.93 5.40 7.16
C VAL A 195 12.13 5.93 8.34
N LYS A 196 10.80 5.87 8.23
CA LYS A 196 9.90 6.25 9.31
C LYS A 196 9.89 5.15 10.38
N PRO A 197 10.00 5.49 11.68
CA PRO A 197 9.84 4.53 12.77
C PRO A 197 8.53 3.74 12.68
N ARG A 198 8.48 2.59 13.34
CA ARG A 198 7.28 1.77 13.55
C ARG A 198 7.01 1.60 15.04
N LEU A 199 5.77 1.21 15.35
CA LEU A 199 5.44 0.69 16.68
C LEU A 199 6.42 -0.44 17.06
N PRO A 200 6.77 -0.56 18.35
CA PRO A 200 7.58 -1.68 18.82
C PRO A 200 6.89 -3.01 18.52
N GLN A 201 7.67 -4.10 18.38
CA GLN A 201 7.10 -5.40 18.03
C GLN A 201 6.09 -5.90 19.07
N SER A 202 6.28 -5.56 20.34
CA SER A 202 5.36 -5.91 21.45
C SER A 202 3.95 -5.33 21.31
N ALA A 203 3.75 -4.28 20.49
CA ALA A 203 2.42 -3.74 20.20
C ALA A 203 1.73 -4.41 19.00
N VAL A 204 2.45 -5.24 18.23
CA VAL A 204 1.97 -5.84 16.98
C VAL A 204 1.92 -7.37 17.08
N LEU A 205 2.96 -7.97 17.66
CA LEU A 205 3.06 -9.40 17.91
C LEU A 205 2.41 -9.73 19.25
N HIS A 206 1.34 -10.53 19.20
CA HIS A 206 0.65 -11.06 20.37
C HIS A 206 0.84 -12.57 20.43
N HIS A 207 1.22 -13.09 21.60
CA HIS A 207 1.39 -14.52 21.81
C HIS A 207 0.10 -15.13 22.33
N GLU A 208 -0.42 -16.13 21.62
CA GLU A 208 -1.66 -16.89 21.89
C GLU A 208 -2.96 -16.07 21.88
N ARG A 209 -2.98 -14.91 22.55
CA ARG A 209 -4.16 -14.06 22.74
C ARG A 209 -3.82 -12.60 22.52
N TYR A 210 -4.78 -11.87 21.97
CA TYR A 210 -4.69 -10.43 21.81
C TYR A 210 -4.64 -9.72 23.17
N SER A 211 -3.77 -8.71 23.29
CA SER A 211 -3.70 -7.84 24.46
C SER A 211 -4.12 -6.42 24.10
N THR A 212 -5.02 -5.86 24.90
CA THR A 212 -5.45 -4.45 24.78
C THR A 212 -4.55 -3.47 25.53
N ASP A 213 -3.64 -3.97 26.38
CA ASP A 213 -2.68 -3.11 27.07
C ASP A 213 -1.55 -2.72 26.12
N GLN A 214 -1.60 -1.48 25.63
CA GLN A 214 -0.62 -0.93 24.69
C GLN A 214 -0.04 0.42 25.15
N ALA A 215 -0.35 0.87 26.37
CA ALA A 215 -0.06 2.24 26.80
C ALA A 215 1.44 2.57 26.76
N ALA A 216 2.28 1.67 27.29
CA ALA A 216 3.73 1.84 27.29
C ALA A 216 4.30 1.89 25.86
N ALA A 217 3.92 0.93 25.01
CA ALA A 217 4.39 0.86 23.63
C ALA A 217 3.97 2.09 22.79
N ILE A 218 2.78 2.63 23.03
CA ILE A 218 2.31 3.86 22.37
C ILE A 218 3.11 5.07 22.87
N ALA A 219 3.46 5.13 24.17
CA ALA A 219 4.30 6.20 24.72
C ALA A 219 5.70 6.19 24.08
N ASP A 220 6.34 5.02 23.99
CA ASP A 220 7.65 4.86 23.35
C ASP A 220 7.61 5.29 21.88
N TYR A 221 6.58 4.85 21.15
CA TYR A 221 6.43 5.21 19.75
C TYR A 221 6.13 6.71 19.55
N ASN A 222 5.37 7.33 20.45
CA ASN A 222 5.17 8.78 20.43
C ASN A 222 6.50 9.53 20.57
N ALA A 223 7.39 9.08 21.47
CA ALA A 223 8.71 9.67 21.64
C ALA A 223 9.60 9.46 20.40
N ALA A 224 9.59 8.26 19.81
CA ALA A 224 10.31 7.96 18.56
C ALA A 224 9.84 8.83 17.39
N MET A 225 8.53 9.02 17.25
CA MET A 225 7.95 9.86 16.20
C MET A 225 8.22 11.35 16.42
N ALA A 226 8.27 11.83 17.67
CA ALA A 226 8.65 13.22 17.96
C ALA A 226 10.07 13.52 17.47
N ARG A 227 11.05 12.65 17.79
CA ARG A 227 12.42 12.75 17.27
C ARG A 227 12.47 12.73 15.74
N PHE A 228 11.70 11.84 15.13
CA PHE A 228 11.61 11.76 13.67
C PHE A 228 11.04 13.05 13.06
N TYR A 229 9.97 13.62 13.62
CA TYR A 229 9.39 14.86 13.11
C TYR A 229 10.35 16.04 13.23
N GLU A 230 11.08 16.15 14.34
CA GLU A 230 12.11 17.16 14.53
C GLU A 230 13.25 17.01 13.52
N ALA A 231 13.81 15.80 13.37
CA ALA A 231 14.89 15.51 12.43
C ALA A 231 14.49 15.74 10.96
N GLN A 232 13.21 15.57 10.63
CA GLN A 232 12.67 15.80 9.28
C GLN A 232 12.05 17.19 9.11
N GLN A 233 12.16 18.07 10.11
CA GLN A 233 11.60 19.43 10.11
C GLN A 233 10.10 19.46 9.75
N MET A 234 9.35 18.47 10.22
CA MET A 234 7.92 18.34 9.96
C MET A 234 7.09 19.14 10.97
N ASP A 235 6.19 19.99 10.50
CA ASP A 235 5.21 20.69 11.34
C ASP A 235 4.03 19.75 11.69
N VAL A 236 4.22 18.91 12.72
CA VAL A 236 3.17 18.01 13.23
C VAL A 236 2.71 18.47 14.61
N LYS A 237 1.43 18.84 14.70
CA LYS A 237 0.80 19.24 15.97
C LYS A 237 0.32 18.03 16.76
N GLY A 238 1.03 17.72 17.84
CA GLY A 238 0.71 16.65 18.79
C GLY A 238 1.45 15.35 18.51
N THR A 239 1.13 14.31 19.26
CA THR A 239 1.78 12.99 19.15
C THR A 239 1.26 12.19 17.96
N TRP A 240 1.92 11.06 17.64
CA TRP A 240 1.37 10.10 16.68
C TRP A 240 -0.03 9.65 17.08
N ALA A 241 -0.26 9.35 18.36
CA ALA A 241 -1.58 8.94 18.85
C ALA A 241 -2.66 10.01 18.59
N VAL A 242 -2.37 11.29 18.86
CA VAL A 242 -3.30 12.40 18.58
C VAL A 242 -3.56 12.53 17.07
N HIS A 243 -2.52 12.42 16.25
CA HIS A 243 -2.67 12.44 14.79
C HIS A 243 -3.54 11.29 14.29
N SER A 244 -3.30 10.07 14.78
CA SER A 244 -4.06 8.87 14.41
C SER A 244 -5.52 8.98 14.84
N ALA A 245 -5.82 9.46 16.05
CA ALA A 245 -7.18 9.67 16.53
C ALA A 245 -7.96 10.65 15.62
N LYS A 246 -7.32 11.75 15.17
CA LYS A 246 -7.93 12.69 14.21
C LYS A 246 -8.28 12.03 12.87
N ARG A 247 -7.49 11.05 12.41
CA ARG A 247 -7.71 10.36 11.13
C ARG A 247 -8.92 9.43 11.15
N VAL A 248 -9.36 8.99 12.32
CA VAL A 248 -10.51 8.09 12.50
C VAL A 248 -11.71 8.79 13.17
N ALA A 249 -11.65 10.12 13.34
CA ALA A 249 -12.64 10.87 14.12
C ALA A 249 -14.07 10.84 13.52
N GLY A 250 -14.21 10.70 12.21
CA GLY A 250 -15.52 10.62 11.56
C GLY A 250 -15.46 10.70 10.02
N PRO A 251 -16.60 10.70 9.34
CA PRO A 251 -16.67 10.66 7.87
C PRO A 251 -15.81 11.72 7.16
N ALA A 252 -15.78 12.94 7.70
CA ALA A 252 -15.00 14.06 7.14
C ALA A 252 -13.48 13.75 7.06
N SER A 253 -12.93 12.88 7.91
CA SER A 253 -11.52 12.48 7.84
C SER A 253 -11.21 11.43 6.77
N LEU A 254 -12.25 10.86 6.15
CA LEU A 254 -12.15 9.79 5.17
C LEU A 254 -12.04 10.27 3.72
N SER A 255 -12.08 11.58 3.46
CA SER A 255 -11.87 12.13 2.10
C SER A 255 -12.84 11.55 1.06
N GLY A 256 -14.12 11.42 1.42
CA GLY A 256 -15.18 10.85 0.58
C GLY A 256 -15.25 9.33 0.58
N ARG A 257 -14.43 8.63 1.38
CA ARG A 257 -14.44 7.15 1.48
C ARG A 257 -15.49 6.60 2.45
N ASP A 258 -16.24 7.46 3.11
CA ASP A 258 -17.41 7.09 3.92
C ASP A 258 -18.53 6.45 3.08
N ARG A 259 -18.61 6.76 1.77
CA ARG A 259 -19.56 6.13 0.83
C ARG A 259 -19.02 4.90 0.09
N LEU A 260 -17.91 4.31 0.53
CA LEU A 260 -17.22 3.27 -0.25
C LEU A 260 -18.10 2.03 -0.55
N VAL A 261 -19.00 1.67 0.36
CA VAL A 261 -19.96 0.57 0.14
C VAL A 261 -20.90 0.87 -1.04
N GLU A 262 -21.38 2.11 -1.15
CA GLU A 262 -22.22 2.55 -2.26
C GLU A 262 -21.45 2.45 -3.58
N ALA A 263 -20.21 2.95 -3.61
CA ALA A 263 -19.35 2.88 -4.78
C ALA A 263 -19.11 1.43 -5.21
N LEU A 264 -18.78 0.53 -4.28
CA LEU A 264 -18.58 -0.89 -4.58
C LEU A 264 -19.83 -1.55 -5.17
N LYS A 265 -21.02 -1.23 -4.65
CA LYS A 265 -22.30 -1.71 -5.21
C LYS A 265 -22.53 -1.21 -6.64
N GLN A 266 -22.25 0.06 -6.92
CA GLN A 266 -22.31 0.62 -8.29
C GLN A 266 -21.30 -0.04 -9.23
N ARG A 267 -20.21 -0.60 -8.69
CA ARG A 267 -19.21 -1.37 -9.44
C ARG A 267 -19.54 -2.87 -9.58
N GLY A 268 -20.70 -3.33 -9.10
CA GLY A 268 -21.15 -4.72 -9.26
C GLY A 268 -20.72 -5.68 -8.14
N PHE A 269 -20.21 -5.16 -7.02
CA PHE A 269 -20.01 -5.94 -5.79
C PHE A 269 -21.29 -5.86 -4.96
N ALA A 270 -22.05 -6.95 -4.89
CA ALA A 270 -23.30 -6.95 -4.12
C ALA A 270 -23.05 -6.80 -2.61
N LEU A 271 -21.92 -7.35 -2.13
CA LEU A 271 -21.51 -7.37 -0.72
C LEU A 271 -22.60 -7.98 0.16
N LYS A 272 -23.03 -9.20 -0.23
CA LYS A 272 -23.89 -10.06 0.59
C LYS A 272 -23.15 -10.53 1.85
#